data_AF-A0AAE8U5N6-F1
#
_entry.id   AF-A0AAE8U5N6-F1
#
_cell.length_a   1.000
_cell.length_b   1.000
_cell.length_c   1.000
_cell.angle_alpha   90.00
_cell.angle_beta   90.00
_cell.angle_gamma   90.00
#
_symmetry.space_group_name_H-M   'P 1'
#
loop_
_entity.id
_entity.type
_entity.pdbx_description
1 polymer ?
#
loop_
_entity_poly.entity_id
_entity_poly.type
_entity_poly.pdbx_seq_one_letter_code
_entity_poly.pdbx_strand_id
1 'polypeptide(L)'
;MDKLSEEQLILAKKQEEEIFKLLENKLKNDKDFAQEYNNLSLFYTKKIIQQAKNSEQRESFIEMMENTITQQIFHGYYLMSLLDKDLQNSPENIEDYLLTFKIPKGMLRIEMTNVMNRAFLNHDDRWYMNTAVSQYNTYLLRESPELYELYQSLLREIACYGAYVYVTDHELYALEENSEEVIFLLGYPLDLKFVNPQIFLKASYYSEEHEIWDAFKISDGKTEEKWVGTVHISAIPVILPENEKKTHYIINFSLSIDIREEERNQIMYNLHQILPDEIKIDAEYRVYTVNNVDIVTFNQ
;
A
#
# COMPACT_ATOMS: atom_id res chain seq x y z
N MET A 1 -33.13 -5.16 -5.85
CA MET A 1 -32.15 -5.49 -6.90
C MET A 1 -32.90 -6.09 -8.06
N ASP A 2 -33.04 -5.33 -9.14
CA ASP A 2 -33.50 -5.90 -10.40
C ASP A 2 -32.42 -6.88 -10.89
N LYS A 3 -32.85 -8.08 -11.31
CA LYS A 3 -31.92 -9.03 -11.92
C LYS A 3 -31.44 -8.42 -13.23
N LEU A 4 -30.12 -8.33 -13.38
CA LEU A 4 -29.49 -7.98 -14.65
C LEU A 4 -30.07 -8.88 -15.76
N SER A 5 -30.34 -8.29 -16.92
CA SER A 5 -30.71 -9.06 -18.10
C SER A 5 -29.54 -9.96 -18.51
N GLU A 6 -29.83 -11.03 -19.25
CA GLU A 6 -28.80 -11.93 -19.77
C GLU A 6 -27.78 -11.18 -20.65
N GLU A 7 -28.25 -10.19 -21.42
CA GLU A 7 -27.39 -9.32 -22.23
C GLU A 7 -26.45 -8.46 -21.38
N GLN A 8 -26.95 -7.90 -20.26
CA GLN A 8 -26.12 -7.14 -19.33
C GLN A 8 -25.05 -8.01 -18.66
N LEU A 9 -25.39 -9.27 -18.32
CA LEU A 9 -24.43 -10.23 -17.76
C LEU A 9 -23.34 -10.61 -18.77
N ILE A 10 -23.70 -10.82 -20.04
CA ILE A 10 -22.74 -11.11 -21.11
C ILE A 10 -21.79 -9.92 -21.31
N LEU A 11 -22.33 -8.69 -21.34
CA LEU A 11 -21.54 -7.49 -21.51
C LEU A 11 -20.57 -7.27 -20.34
N ALA A 12 -21.01 -7.45 -19.10
CA ALA A 12 -20.18 -7.32 -17.92
C ALA A 12 -19.00 -8.31 -17.94
N LYS A 13 -19.27 -9.59 -18.25
CA LYS A 13 -18.21 -10.61 -18.39
C LYS A 13 -17.20 -10.26 -19.47
N LYS A 14 -17.68 -9.77 -20.62
CA LYS A 14 -16.78 -9.37 -21.72
C LYS A 14 -15.86 -8.21 -21.29
N GLN A 15 -16.39 -7.22 -20.57
CA GLN A 15 -15.60 -6.10 -20.05
C GLN A 15 -14.56 -6.57 -19.04
N GLU A 16 -14.93 -7.47 -18.13
CA GLU A 16 -14.02 -8.10 -17.17
C GLU A 16 -12.88 -8.83 -17.91
N GLU A 17 -13.19 -9.65 -18.91
CA GLU A 17 -12.18 -10.36 -19.72
C GLU A 17 -11.23 -9.41 -20.48
N GLU A 18 -11.73 -8.29 -20.99
CA GLU A 18 -10.91 -7.27 -21.67
C GLU A 18 -9.93 -6.62 -20.69
N ILE A 19 -10.38 -6.26 -19.49
CA ILE A 19 -9.53 -5.69 -18.43
C ILE A 19 -8.50 -6.70 -17.94
N PHE A 20 -8.90 -7.97 -17.78
CA PHE A 20 -7.97 -9.04 -17.40
C PHE A 20 -6.83 -9.18 -18.42
N LYS A 21 -7.16 -9.20 -19.72
CA LYS A 21 -6.14 -9.24 -20.79
C LYS A 21 -5.25 -8.00 -20.79
N LEU A 22 -5.81 -6.82 -20.54
CA LEU A 22 -5.05 -5.57 -20.43
C LEU A 22 -4.01 -5.67 -19.31
N LEU A 23 -4.42 -6.09 -18.11
CA LEU A 23 -3.55 -6.17 -16.94
C LEU A 23 -2.53 -7.32 -17.05
N GLU A 24 -2.89 -8.46 -17.64
CA GLU A 24 -1.91 -9.50 -17.98
C GLU A 24 -0.84 -8.99 -18.95
N ASN A 25 -1.25 -8.20 -19.94
CA ASN A 25 -0.33 -7.60 -20.88
C ASN A 25 0.56 -6.55 -20.21
N LYS A 26 0.01 -5.74 -19.30
CA LYS A 26 0.78 -4.79 -18.47
C LYS A 26 1.79 -5.53 -17.61
N LEU A 27 1.38 -6.58 -16.90
CA LEU A 27 2.28 -7.41 -16.07
C LEU A 27 3.46 -8.00 -16.86
N LYS A 28 3.28 -8.29 -18.15
CA LYS A 28 4.34 -8.85 -19.02
C LYS A 28 5.28 -7.78 -19.59
N ASN A 29 4.77 -6.59 -19.88
CA ASN A 29 5.49 -5.59 -20.69
C ASN A 29 5.90 -4.32 -19.93
N ASP A 30 5.21 -3.99 -18.84
CA ASP A 30 5.49 -2.86 -17.96
C ASP A 30 6.33 -3.33 -16.77
N LYS A 31 7.61 -2.98 -16.77
CA LYS A 31 8.58 -3.43 -15.75
C LYS A 31 8.28 -2.87 -14.38
N ASP A 32 7.81 -1.63 -14.30
CA ASP A 32 7.56 -0.96 -13.03
C ASP A 32 6.33 -1.57 -12.38
N PHE A 33 5.25 -1.73 -13.15
CA PHE A 33 4.07 -2.45 -12.69
C PHE A 33 4.38 -3.89 -12.28
N ALA A 34 5.18 -4.62 -13.06
CA ALA A 34 5.58 -5.98 -12.72
C ALA A 34 6.40 -6.05 -11.42
N GLN A 35 7.29 -5.08 -11.20
CA GLN A 35 8.07 -5.00 -9.96
C GLN A 35 7.17 -4.71 -8.76
N GLU A 36 6.23 -3.77 -8.87
CA GLU A 36 5.27 -3.48 -7.80
C GLU A 36 4.38 -4.68 -7.49
N TYR A 37 3.84 -5.34 -8.52
CA TYR A 37 3.08 -6.57 -8.40
C TYR A 37 3.87 -7.66 -7.65
N ASN A 38 5.12 -7.89 -8.05
CA ASN A 38 5.97 -8.90 -7.41
C ASN A 38 6.27 -8.56 -5.95
N ASN A 39 6.50 -7.28 -5.64
CA ASN A 39 6.72 -6.83 -4.26
C ASN A 39 5.48 -7.05 -3.38
N LEU A 40 4.28 -6.72 -3.89
CA LEU A 40 3.01 -6.96 -3.22
C LEU A 40 2.76 -8.45 -3.02
N SER A 41 2.96 -9.23 -4.08
CA SER A 41 2.75 -10.68 -4.06
C SER A 41 3.65 -11.36 -3.03
N LEU A 42 4.94 -11.02 -3.04
CA LEU A 42 5.90 -11.54 -2.08
C LEU A 42 5.54 -11.18 -0.64
N PHE A 43 5.14 -9.94 -0.40
CA PHE A 43 4.79 -9.46 0.94
C PHE A 43 3.57 -10.19 1.51
N TYR A 44 2.44 -10.20 0.79
CA TYR A 44 1.22 -10.82 1.28
C TYR A 44 1.30 -12.34 1.35
N THR A 45 1.97 -12.97 0.38
CA THR A 45 2.24 -14.42 0.42
C THR A 45 3.07 -14.76 1.67
N LYS A 46 4.17 -14.04 1.93
CA LYS A 46 4.99 -14.24 3.13
C LYS A 46 4.16 -14.15 4.42
N LYS A 47 3.25 -13.17 4.49
CA LYS A 47 2.43 -12.92 5.68
C LYS A 47 1.53 -14.11 6.04
N ILE A 48 0.95 -14.77 5.03
CA ILE A 48 0.09 -15.95 5.21
C ILE A 48 0.91 -17.23 5.39
N ILE A 49 1.94 -17.48 4.57
CA ILE A 49 2.72 -18.73 4.65
C ILE A 49 3.46 -18.89 5.98
N GLN A 50 3.82 -17.78 6.64
CA GLN A 50 4.43 -17.80 7.99
C GLN A 50 3.49 -18.38 9.05
N GLN A 51 2.20 -18.48 8.75
CA GLN A 51 1.20 -19.08 9.64
C GLN A 51 0.96 -20.56 9.36
N ALA A 52 1.60 -21.11 8.31
CA ALA A 52 1.47 -22.52 7.99
C ALA A 52 2.13 -23.40 9.06
N LYS A 53 1.41 -24.45 9.46
CA LYS A 53 1.82 -25.41 10.50
C LYS A 53 2.71 -26.52 9.94
N ASN A 54 2.67 -26.75 8.64
CA ASN A 54 3.42 -27.81 7.94
C ASN A 54 3.66 -27.44 6.47
N SER A 55 4.46 -28.24 5.76
CA SER A 55 4.83 -27.98 4.37
C SER A 55 3.67 -28.06 3.38
N GLU A 56 2.73 -29.00 3.56
CA GLU A 56 1.56 -29.16 2.69
C GLU A 56 0.64 -27.93 2.74
N GLN A 57 0.38 -27.43 3.95
CA GLN A 57 -0.38 -26.20 4.15
C GLN A 57 0.37 -24.99 3.58
N ARG A 58 1.70 -24.97 3.71
CA ARG A 58 2.53 -23.90 3.15
C ARG A 58 2.41 -23.83 1.63
N GLU A 59 2.49 -24.97 0.94
CA GLU A 59 2.30 -25.07 -0.51
C GLU A 59 0.88 -24.62 -0.90
N SER A 60 -0.14 -25.10 -0.19
CA SER A 60 -1.53 -24.68 -0.41
C SER A 60 -1.72 -23.16 -0.26
N PHE A 61 -1.08 -22.55 0.74
CA PHE A 61 -1.12 -21.10 0.93
C PHE A 61 -0.39 -20.32 -0.15
N ILE A 62 0.71 -20.84 -0.71
CA ILE A 62 1.40 -20.21 -1.83
C ILE A 62 0.48 -20.16 -3.05
N GLU A 63 -0.06 -21.31 -3.48
CA GLU A 63 -0.96 -21.39 -4.64
C GLU A 63 -2.20 -20.50 -4.47
N MET A 64 -2.79 -20.54 -3.26
CA MET A 64 -3.92 -19.68 -2.90
C MET A 64 -3.57 -18.20 -3.07
N MET A 65 -2.44 -17.75 -2.50
CA MET A 65 -2.09 -16.34 -2.50
C MET A 65 -1.71 -15.82 -3.87
N GLU A 66 -0.99 -16.60 -4.68
CA GLU A 66 -0.65 -16.22 -6.06
C GLU A 66 -1.90 -15.93 -6.91
N ASN A 67 -2.90 -16.82 -6.83
CA ASN A 67 -4.17 -16.61 -7.52
C ASN A 67 -4.93 -15.43 -6.92
N THR A 68 -5.06 -15.39 -5.59
CA THR A 68 -5.81 -14.33 -4.90
C THR A 68 -5.28 -12.93 -5.22
N ILE A 69 -3.96 -12.72 -5.19
CA ILE A 69 -3.36 -11.41 -5.44
C ILE A 69 -3.68 -10.94 -6.86
N THR A 70 -3.45 -11.79 -7.86
CA THR A 70 -3.78 -11.49 -9.26
C THR A 70 -5.25 -11.12 -9.42
N GLN A 71 -6.14 -11.98 -8.94
CA GLN A 71 -7.58 -11.83 -9.10
C GLN A 71 -8.10 -10.58 -8.40
N GLN A 72 -7.56 -10.24 -7.23
CA GLN A 72 -8.01 -9.08 -6.46
C GLN A 72 -7.52 -7.76 -7.04
N ILE A 73 -6.28 -7.70 -7.55
CA ILE A 73 -5.82 -6.50 -8.28
C ILE A 73 -6.72 -6.24 -9.48
N PHE A 74 -7.03 -7.28 -10.25
CA PHE A 74 -7.82 -7.14 -11.47
C PHE A 74 -9.27 -6.79 -11.15
N HIS A 75 -9.83 -7.41 -10.11
CA HIS A 75 -11.16 -7.10 -9.60
C HIS A 75 -11.27 -5.64 -9.14
N GLY A 76 -10.29 -5.15 -8.38
CA GLY A 76 -10.23 -3.76 -7.92
C GLY A 76 -10.18 -2.77 -9.08
N TYR A 77 -9.33 -3.04 -10.08
CA TYR A 77 -9.23 -2.24 -11.30
C TYR A 77 -10.56 -2.22 -12.06
N TYR A 78 -11.20 -3.39 -12.21
CA TYR A 78 -12.49 -3.53 -12.87
C TYR A 78 -13.58 -2.72 -12.16
N LEU A 79 -13.72 -2.86 -10.84
CA LEU A 79 -14.72 -2.11 -10.07
C LEU A 79 -14.53 -0.60 -10.19
N MET A 80 -13.28 -0.13 -10.15
CA MET A 80 -12.98 1.28 -10.34
C MET A 80 -13.36 1.77 -11.74
N SER A 81 -13.14 0.96 -12.77
CA SER A 81 -13.57 1.27 -14.15
C SER A 81 -15.09 1.36 -14.32
N LEU A 82 -15.85 0.57 -13.54
CA LEU A 82 -17.31 0.67 -13.52
C LEU A 82 -17.76 1.95 -12.83
N LEU A 83 -17.15 2.25 -11.68
CA LEU A 83 -17.44 3.46 -10.91
C LEU A 83 -17.16 4.72 -11.73
N ASP A 84 -16.03 4.76 -12.44
CA ASP A 84 -15.66 5.86 -13.32
C ASP A 84 -16.68 6.07 -14.44
N LYS A 85 -17.15 4.98 -15.09
CA LYS A 85 -18.22 5.06 -16.10
C LYS A 85 -19.53 5.61 -15.52
N ASP A 86 -19.94 5.14 -14.34
CA ASP A 86 -21.17 5.60 -13.69
C ASP A 86 -21.09 7.09 -13.33
N LEU A 87 -19.91 7.57 -12.94
CA LEU A 87 -19.67 8.97 -12.60
C LEU A 87 -19.63 9.86 -13.83
N GLN A 88 -19.02 9.42 -14.93
CA GLN A 88 -19.07 10.14 -16.21
C GLN A 88 -20.50 10.31 -16.72
N ASN A 89 -21.41 9.38 -16.40
CA ASN A 89 -22.83 9.47 -16.72
C ASN A 89 -23.63 10.37 -15.74
N SER A 90 -23.02 10.83 -14.64
CA SER A 90 -23.67 11.60 -13.57
C SER A 90 -22.91 12.92 -13.28
N PRO A 91 -23.07 13.95 -14.13
CA PRO A 91 -22.19 15.13 -14.15
C PRO A 91 -22.23 16.01 -12.90
N GLU A 92 -23.27 15.91 -12.07
CA GLU A 92 -23.45 16.77 -10.90
C GLU A 92 -22.42 16.53 -9.78
N ASN A 93 -21.69 15.41 -9.80
CA ASN A 93 -20.70 15.04 -8.78
C ASN A 93 -19.27 14.88 -9.32
N ILE A 94 -19.03 15.16 -10.60
CA ILE A 94 -17.75 14.87 -11.26
C ILE A 94 -16.61 15.75 -10.72
N GLU A 95 -16.86 17.04 -10.44
CA GLU A 95 -15.80 17.98 -10.06
C GLU A 95 -15.20 17.67 -8.67
N ASP A 96 -16.05 17.45 -7.66
CA ASP A 96 -15.62 17.03 -6.31
C ASP A 96 -14.96 15.64 -6.32
N TYR A 97 -15.41 14.75 -7.21
CA TYR A 97 -14.82 13.43 -7.39
C TYR A 97 -13.42 13.54 -8.01
N LEU A 98 -13.26 14.27 -9.12
CA LEU A 98 -11.98 14.49 -9.79
C LEU A 98 -10.93 15.11 -8.85
N LEU A 99 -11.35 16.04 -7.97
CA LEU A 99 -10.46 16.63 -6.96
C LEU A 99 -9.90 15.60 -5.98
N THR A 100 -10.66 14.54 -5.65
CA THR A 100 -10.21 13.45 -4.78
C THR A 100 -9.01 12.70 -5.37
N PHE A 101 -8.90 12.65 -6.71
CA PHE A 101 -7.82 11.93 -7.39
C PHE A 101 -6.62 12.82 -7.71
N LYS A 102 -6.73 14.15 -7.59
CA LYS A 102 -5.63 15.11 -7.79
C LYS A 102 -4.83 15.34 -6.51
N ILE A 103 -4.47 14.26 -5.83
CA ILE A 103 -3.64 14.28 -4.62
C ILE A 103 -2.37 13.45 -4.83
N PRO A 104 -1.29 13.68 -4.07
CA PRO A 104 -0.06 12.92 -4.22
C PRO A 104 -0.25 11.39 -4.17
N LYS A 105 0.61 10.64 -4.89
CA LYS A 105 0.46 9.19 -5.15
C LYS A 105 0.28 8.37 -3.87
N GLY A 106 1.06 8.68 -2.83
CA GLY A 106 0.97 8.00 -1.54
C GLY A 106 -0.36 8.26 -0.85
N MET A 107 -0.80 9.52 -0.80
CA MET A 107 -2.11 9.89 -0.26
C MET A 107 -3.25 9.21 -1.03
N LEU A 108 -3.18 9.23 -2.37
CA LEU A 108 -4.15 8.60 -3.24
C LEU A 108 -4.32 7.11 -2.92
N ARG A 109 -3.21 6.39 -2.71
CA ARG A 109 -3.25 4.97 -2.37
C ARG A 109 -4.03 4.68 -1.09
N ILE A 110 -3.96 5.56 -0.09
CA ILE A 110 -4.76 5.42 1.14
C ILE A 110 -6.23 5.75 0.88
N GLU A 111 -6.48 6.84 0.17
CA GLU A 111 -7.85 7.30 -0.12
C GLU A 111 -8.67 6.30 -0.92
N MET A 112 -8.05 5.39 -1.68
CA MET A 112 -8.78 4.34 -2.40
C MET A 112 -9.65 3.48 -1.48
N THR A 113 -9.23 3.22 -0.24
CA THR A 113 -10.07 2.50 0.71
C THR A 113 -11.35 3.28 1.03
N ASN A 114 -11.25 4.60 1.22
CA ASN A 114 -12.41 5.46 1.47
C ASN A 114 -13.30 5.60 0.24
N VAL A 115 -12.72 5.73 -0.95
CA VAL A 115 -13.45 5.82 -2.22
C VAL A 115 -14.25 4.54 -2.46
N MET A 116 -13.59 3.38 -2.41
CA MET A 116 -14.22 2.10 -2.67
C MET A 116 -15.30 1.78 -1.63
N ASN A 117 -15.01 1.98 -0.33
CA ASN A 117 -16.02 1.73 0.70
C ASN A 117 -17.24 2.64 0.56
N ARG A 118 -17.07 3.93 0.27
CA ARG A 118 -18.21 4.85 0.07
C ARG A 118 -19.02 4.52 -1.19
N ALA A 119 -18.35 4.22 -2.30
CA ALA A 119 -19.00 3.89 -3.57
C ALA A 119 -19.88 2.65 -3.46
N PHE A 120 -19.44 1.64 -2.70
CA PHE A 120 -20.13 0.35 -2.58
C PHE A 120 -20.89 0.16 -1.26
N LEU A 121 -20.90 1.15 -0.36
CA LEU A 121 -21.52 1.09 0.97
C LEU A 121 -23.00 0.69 0.94
N ASN A 122 -23.72 1.11 -0.11
CA ASN A 122 -25.15 0.86 -0.27
C ASN A 122 -25.47 -0.49 -0.95
N HIS A 123 -24.45 -1.23 -1.42
CA HIS A 123 -24.63 -2.40 -2.27
C HIS A 123 -24.25 -3.73 -1.58
N ASP A 124 -23.07 -3.83 -0.93
CA ASP A 124 -22.65 -4.93 -0.05
C ASP A 124 -21.31 -4.53 0.61
N ASP A 125 -21.15 -4.73 1.93
CA ASP A 125 -19.88 -4.55 2.65
C ASP A 125 -18.76 -5.49 2.16
N ARG A 126 -19.07 -6.40 1.23
CA ARG A 126 -18.20 -7.42 0.65
C ARG A 126 -17.92 -7.20 -0.85
N TRP A 127 -17.92 -5.96 -1.31
CA TRP A 127 -17.58 -5.62 -2.71
C TRP A 127 -16.25 -6.21 -3.20
N TYR A 128 -15.30 -6.46 -2.31
CA TYR A 128 -13.99 -7.09 -2.60
C TYR A 128 -14.08 -8.62 -2.84
N MET A 129 -15.23 -9.23 -2.61
CA MET A 129 -15.41 -10.66 -2.81
C MET A 129 -15.71 -10.96 -4.28
N ASN A 130 -15.02 -11.95 -4.84
CA ASN A 130 -15.32 -12.51 -6.15
C ASN A 130 -15.36 -14.04 -6.09
N THR A 131 -15.85 -14.68 -7.15
CA THR A 131 -16.01 -16.14 -7.22
C THR A 131 -14.67 -16.87 -7.11
N ALA A 132 -13.62 -16.33 -7.72
CA ALA A 132 -12.28 -16.94 -7.72
C ALA A 132 -11.66 -17.01 -6.31
N VAL A 133 -11.90 -16.00 -5.46
CA VAL A 133 -11.39 -16.00 -4.07
C VAL A 133 -12.33 -16.67 -3.07
N SER A 134 -13.61 -16.84 -3.43
CA SER A 134 -14.63 -17.41 -2.55
C SER A 134 -14.35 -18.88 -2.18
N GLN A 135 -13.77 -19.65 -3.09
CA GLN A 135 -13.37 -21.04 -2.81
C GLN A 135 -12.32 -21.13 -1.68
N TYR A 136 -11.42 -20.15 -1.60
CA TYR A 136 -10.36 -20.11 -0.59
C TYR A 136 -10.88 -19.73 0.80
N ASN A 137 -11.97 -18.97 0.87
CA ASN A 137 -12.63 -18.67 2.15
C ASN A 137 -13.13 -19.93 2.83
N THR A 138 -13.74 -20.86 2.09
CA THR A 138 -14.19 -22.14 2.65
C THR A 138 -13.01 -22.98 3.13
N TYR A 139 -11.90 -22.99 2.38
CA TYR A 139 -10.68 -23.68 2.79
C TYR A 139 -10.11 -23.10 4.10
N LEU A 140 -9.95 -21.78 4.18
CA LEU A 140 -9.43 -21.12 5.37
C LEU A 140 -10.32 -21.31 6.60
N LEU A 141 -11.64 -21.20 6.44
CA LEU A 141 -12.58 -21.46 7.55
C LEU A 141 -12.51 -22.90 8.08
N ARG A 142 -12.04 -23.86 7.28
CA ARG A 142 -11.91 -25.26 7.68
C ARG A 142 -10.54 -25.57 8.28
N GLU A 143 -9.47 -25.14 7.61
CA GLU A 143 -8.10 -25.54 7.94
C GLU A 143 -7.36 -24.54 8.83
N SER A 144 -7.72 -23.25 8.79
CA SER A 144 -7.07 -22.18 9.57
C SER A 144 -8.03 -21.02 9.85
N PRO A 145 -9.07 -21.23 10.68
CA PRO A 145 -10.06 -20.19 11.01
C PRO A 145 -9.43 -18.90 11.52
N GLU A 146 -8.31 -19.01 12.25
CA GLU A 146 -7.55 -17.89 12.80
C GLU A 146 -6.98 -16.94 11.73
N LEU A 147 -6.84 -17.39 10.49
CA LEU A 147 -6.32 -16.59 9.37
C LEU A 147 -7.42 -15.94 8.55
N TYR A 148 -8.68 -16.29 8.79
CA TYR A 148 -9.79 -15.82 7.97
C TYR A 148 -9.93 -14.30 7.99
N GLU A 149 -9.86 -13.67 9.17
CA GLU A 149 -9.97 -12.21 9.30
C GLU A 149 -8.81 -11.49 8.62
N LEU A 150 -7.58 -12.01 8.81
CA LEU A 150 -6.40 -11.49 8.13
C LEU A 150 -6.57 -11.59 6.61
N TYR A 151 -6.98 -12.74 6.09
CA TYR A 151 -7.18 -12.96 4.66
C TYR A 151 -8.22 -12.00 4.09
N GLN A 152 -9.35 -11.81 4.77
CA GLN A 152 -10.39 -10.86 4.36
C GLN A 152 -9.88 -9.42 4.30
N SER A 153 -9.05 -9.01 5.27
CA SER A 153 -8.36 -7.71 5.24
C SER A 153 -7.43 -7.60 4.03
N LEU A 154 -6.66 -8.66 3.73
CA LEU A 154 -5.78 -8.67 2.55
C LEU A 154 -6.54 -8.56 1.23
N LEU A 155 -7.68 -9.25 1.08
CA LEU A 155 -8.51 -9.14 -0.13
C LEU A 155 -8.89 -7.69 -0.39
N ARG A 156 -9.35 -6.99 0.65
CA ARG A 156 -9.74 -5.58 0.57
C ARG A 156 -8.55 -4.68 0.21
N GLU A 157 -7.42 -4.83 0.91
CA GLU A 157 -6.22 -4.05 0.64
C GLU A 157 -5.71 -4.23 -0.80
N ILE A 158 -5.70 -5.47 -1.29
CA ILE A 158 -5.24 -5.79 -2.66
C ILE A 158 -6.22 -5.25 -3.70
N ALA A 159 -7.53 -5.34 -3.46
CA ALA A 159 -8.53 -4.75 -4.35
C ALA A 159 -8.45 -3.22 -4.39
N CYS A 160 -8.25 -2.56 -3.25
CA CYS A 160 -8.00 -1.11 -3.21
C CYS A 160 -6.74 -0.73 -4.00
N TYR A 161 -5.68 -1.55 -3.93
CA TYR A 161 -4.50 -1.33 -4.77
C TYR A 161 -4.82 -1.50 -6.26
N GLY A 162 -5.65 -2.46 -6.65
CA GLY A 162 -6.15 -2.58 -8.03
C GLY A 162 -6.89 -1.31 -8.51
N ALA A 163 -7.74 -0.74 -7.67
CA ALA A 163 -8.42 0.53 -7.95
C ALA A 163 -7.43 1.70 -8.08
N TYR A 164 -6.41 1.74 -7.22
CA TYR A 164 -5.31 2.72 -7.31
C TYR A 164 -4.57 2.63 -8.66
N VAL A 165 -4.29 1.41 -9.15
CA VAL A 165 -3.66 1.21 -10.46
C VAL A 165 -4.54 1.77 -11.58
N TYR A 166 -5.86 1.59 -11.52
CA TYR A 166 -6.78 2.19 -12.51
C TYR A 166 -6.63 3.72 -12.55
N VAL A 167 -6.72 4.37 -11.39
CA VAL A 167 -6.65 5.83 -11.32
C VAL A 167 -5.32 6.34 -11.87
N THR A 168 -4.22 5.72 -11.46
CA THR A 168 -2.87 6.17 -11.85
C THR A 168 -2.53 5.92 -13.31
N ASP A 169 -3.16 4.95 -13.95
CA ASP A 169 -3.04 4.71 -15.39
C ASP A 169 -3.95 5.63 -16.24
N HIS A 170 -4.98 6.23 -15.64
CA HIS A 170 -6.03 6.91 -16.38
C HIS A 170 -5.74 8.41 -16.59
N GLU A 171 -5.75 8.86 -17.84
CA GLU A 171 -5.33 10.20 -18.25
C GLU A 171 -6.11 11.34 -17.55
N LEU A 172 -7.40 11.16 -17.27
CA LEU A 172 -8.22 12.15 -16.56
C LEU A 172 -7.75 12.44 -15.13
N TYR A 173 -7.07 11.48 -14.51
CA TYR A 173 -6.56 11.55 -13.15
C TYR A 173 -5.05 11.69 -13.10
N ALA A 174 -4.42 12.05 -14.24
CA ALA A 174 -2.99 12.29 -14.32
C ALA A 174 -2.59 13.23 -13.18
N LEU A 175 -1.77 12.69 -12.29
CA LEU A 175 -1.33 13.39 -11.10
C LEU A 175 -0.43 14.54 -11.52
N GLU A 176 -0.64 15.71 -10.92
CA GLU A 176 0.33 16.80 -11.07
C GLU A 176 1.68 16.27 -10.58
N GLU A 177 2.69 16.35 -11.46
CA GLU A 177 4.06 16.04 -11.05
C GLU A 177 4.40 16.97 -9.90
N ASN A 178 4.83 16.40 -8.76
CA ASN A 178 5.25 17.18 -7.61
C ASN A 178 6.23 18.25 -8.09
N SER A 179 5.89 19.53 -7.91
CA SER A 179 6.77 20.63 -8.29
C SER A 179 8.11 20.44 -7.58
N GLU A 180 9.21 20.53 -8.33
CA GLU A 180 10.58 20.09 -7.99
C GLU A 180 11.23 20.71 -6.72
N GLU A 181 10.50 21.42 -5.86
CA GLU A 181 11.14 22.40 -4.98
C GLU A 181 11.73 21.83 -3.68
N VAL A 182 11.29 20.68 -3.14
CA VAL A 182 11.93 20.08 -1.96
C VAL A 182 11.76 18.55 -1.90
N ILE A 183 12.81 17.78 -2.23
CA ILE A 183 12.88 16.34 -1.98
C ILE A 183 13.86 16.11 -0.82
N PHE A 184 13.37 15.56 0.30
CA PHE A 184 14.21 15.12 1.43
C PHE A 184 14.75 13.70 1.19
N LEU A 185 15.59 13.19 2.10
CA LEU A 185 16.30 11.93 1.88
C LEU A 185 15.36 10.73 1.75
N LEU A 186 14.22 10.74 2.44
CA LEU A 186 13.23 9.67 2.38
C LEU A 186 12.06 9.95 1.42
N GLY A 187 11.91 11.20 0.95
CA GLY A 187 10.95 11.55 -0.08
C GLY A 187 10.40 12.97 0.01
N TYR A 188 9.30 13.20 -0.71
CA TYR A 188 8.57 14.46 -0.70
C TYR A 188 7.75 14.61 0.60
N PRO A 189 7.92 15.69 1.39
CA PRO A 189 7.32 15.82 2.72
C PRO A 189 5.79 15.94 2.70
N LEU A 190 5.21 16.36 1.58
CA LEU A 190 3.77 16.52 1.41
C LEU A 190 3.09 15.28 0.81
N ASP A 191 3.83 14.18 0.60
CA ASP A 191 3.26 12.89 0.21
C ASP A 191 3.61 11.80 1.23
N LEU A 192 2.94 10.67 1.12
CA LEU A 192 3.15 9.49 1.94
C LEU A 192 4.11 8.53 1.26
N LYS A 193 5.17 8.14 1.95
CA LYS A 193 6.16 7.21 1.41
C LYS A 193 5.89 5.80 1.91
N PHE A 194 5.38 4.92 1.05
CA PHE A 194 5.22 3.50 1.38
C PHE A 194 6.58 2.81 1.49
N VAL A 195 6.83 2.18 2.63
CA VAL A 195 8.05 1.37 2.90
C VAL A 195 7.78 -0.11 2.74
N ASN A 196 6.53 -0.52 2.85
CA ASN A 196 6.02 -1.81 2.41
C ASN A 196 4.53 -1.64 2.03
N PRO A 197 3.81 -2.70 1.63
CA PRO A 197 2.41 -2.56 1.22
C PRO A 197 1.42 -2.03 2.27
N GLN A 198 1.72 -2.16 3.57
CA GLN A 198 0.82 -1.82 4.66
C GLN A 198 1.35 -0.70 5.57
N ILE A 199 2.61 -0.29 5.41
CA ILE A 199 3.25 0.72 6.24
C ILE A 199 3.79 1.83 5.33
N PHE A 200 3.43 3.05 5.70
CA PHE A 200 3.87 4.27 5.05
C PHE A 200 4.47 5.23 6.06
N LEU A 201 5.28 6.15 5.56
CA LEU A 201 5.89 7.23 6.30
C LEU A 201 5.21 8.55 5.97
N LYS A 202 4.99 9.37 7.01
CA LYS A 202 4.53 10.75 6.92
C LYS A 202 5.57 11.67 7.55
N ALA A 203 5.95 12.74 6.85
CA ALA A 203 6.90 13.69 7.40
C ALA A 203 6.24 14.44 8.57
N SER A 204 6.93 14.45 9.72
CA SER A 204 6.46 15.10 10.94
C SER A 204 7.28 16.35 11.27
N TYR A 205 8.58 16.31 10.99
CA TYR A 205 9.47 17.46 11.15
C TYR A 205 10.66 17.35 10.18
N TYR A 206 11.09 18.49 9.66
CA TYR A 206 12.24 18.56 8.76
C TYR A 206 13.01 19.87 8.93
N SER A 207 14.33 19.78 8.89
CA SER A 207 15.32 20.84 8.82
C SER A 207 16.53 20.35 8.01
N GLU A 208 17.53 21.19 7.77
CA GLU A 208 18.78 20.76 7.12
C GLU A 208 19.53 19.68 7.92
N GLU A 209 19.32 19.64 9.24
CA GLU A 209 20.05 18.77 10.17
C GLU A 209 19.23 17.55 10.59
N HIS A 210 17.90 17.62 10.47
CA HIS A 210 17.00 16.60 10.99
C HIS A 210 15.84 16.33 10.06
N GLU A 211 15.54 15.05 9.87
CA GLU A 211 14.40 14.58 9.11
C GLU A 211 13.69 13.50 9.93
N ILE A 212 12.45 13.79 10.34
CA ILE A 212 11.63 12.92 11.20
C ILE A 212 10.38 12.50 10.43
N TRP A 213 10.22 11.19 10.28
CA TRP A 213 9.08 10.57 9.64
C TRP A 213 8.39 9.61 10.59
N ASP A 214 7.09 9.81 10.79
CA ASP A 214 6.27 8.87 11.51
C ASP A 214 5.77 7.76 10.60
N ALA A 215 5.93 6.52 11.05
CA ALA A 215 5.48 5.33 10.37
C ALA A 215 4.07 4.97 10.83
N PHE A 216 3.17 4.76 9.88
CA PHE A 216 1.78 4.39 10.12
C PHE A 216 1.44 3.11 9.38
N LYS A 217 0.63 2.27 10.03
CA LYS A 217 -0.03 1.14 9.40
C LYS A 217 -1.33 1.62 8.76
N ILE A 218 -1.58 1.22 7.51
CA ILE A 218 -2.81 1.56 6.79
C ILE A 218 -4.05 1.08 7.56
N SER A 219 -5.14 1.83 7.40
CA SER A 219 -6.46 1.40 7.84
C SER A 219 -6.92 0.16 7.07
N ASP A 220 -7.52 -0.81 7.75
CA ASP A 220 -8.23 -1.94 7.14
C ASP A 220 -9.71 -1.63 6.82
N GLY A 221 -10.10 -0.35 6.96
CA GLY A 221 -11.47 0.14 6.86
C GLY A 221 -12.34 -0.15 8.09
N LYS A 222 -11.79 -0.75 9.16
CA LYS A 222 -12.44 -0.93 10.47
C LYS A 222 -11.70 -0.18 11.57
N THR A 223 -10.37 -0.09 11.49
CA THR A 223 -9.54 0.66 12.42
C THR A 223 -8.95 1.89 11.75
N GLU A 224 -8.79 2.98 12.50
CA GLU A 224 -8.02 4.13 12.04
C GLU A 224 -6.55 3.76 11.78
N GLU A 225 -5.85 4.62 11.06
CA GLU A 225 -4.40 4.52 10.88
C GLU A 225 -3.71 4.45 12.24
N LYS A 226 -2.82 3.48 12.41
CA LYS A 226 -2.11 3.28 13.67
C LYS A 226 -0.66 3.71 13.51
N TRP A 227 -0.22 4.65 14.35
CA TRP A 227 1.21 4.95 14.47
C TRP A 227 1.96 3.70 14.97
N VAL A 228 3.00 3.32 14.25
CA VAL A 228 3.78 2.10 14.52
C VAL A 228 5.27 2.38 14.65
N GLY A 229 5.69 3.64 14.64
CA GLY A 229 7.08 4.00 14.88
C GLY A 229 7.49 5.34 14.28
N THR A 230 8.77 5.65 14.41
CA THR A 230 9.40 6.84 13.83
C THR A 230 10.75 6.48 13.23
N VAL A 231 11.04 7.09 12.09
CA VAL A 231 12.35 7.10 11.45
C VAL A 231 12.93 8.50 11.60
N HIS A 232 14.11 8.61 12.19
CA HIS A 232 14.78 9.89 12.38
C HIS A 232 16.17 9.86 11.78
N ILE A 233 16.44 10.78 10.86
CA ILE A 233 17.75 11.01 10.28
C ILE A 233 18.33 12.28 10.89
N SER A 234 19.56 12.20 11.38
CA SER A 234 20.35 13.35 11.82
C SER A 234 21.58 13.51 10.93
N ALA A 235 21.76 14.70 10.37
CA ALA A 235 22.94 15.12 9.65
C ALA A 235 23.84 15.94 10.58
N ILE A 236 25.01 15.41 10.91
CA ILE A 236 25.95 16.01 11.87
C ILE A 236 27.18 16.49 11.10
N PRO A 237 27.49 17.79 11.07
CA PRO A 237 28.71 18.28 10.45
C PRO A 237 29.93 17.84 11.27
N VAL A 238 30.88 17.18 10.60
CA VAL A 238 32.15 16.72 11.17
C VAL A 238 33.29 17.37 10.41
N ILE A 239 34.30 17.83 11.16
CA ILE A 239 35.56 18.34 10.60
C ILE A 239 36.59 17.23 10.76
N LEU A 240 37.03 16.65 9.65
CA LEU A 240 38.07 15.63 9.64
C LEU A 240 39.46 16.26 9.86
N PRO A 241 40.47 15.46 10.25
CA PRO A 241 41.86 15.89 10.16
C PRO A 241 42.13 16.44 8.75
N GLU A 242 42.88 17.55 8.63
CA GLU A 242 43.08 18.32 7.38
C GLU A 242 41.98 19.35 7.02
N ASN A 243 41.05 19.65 7.93
CA ASN A 243 39.96 20.64 7.76
C ASN A 243 38.95 20.30 6.65
N GLU A 244 38.83 19.03 6.27
CA GLU A 244 37.78 18.58 5.35
C GLU A 244 36.44 18.54 6.09
N LYS A 245 35.40 19.17 5.52
CA LYS A 245 34.04 19.13 6.04
C LYS A 245 33.33 17.92 5.47
N LYS A 246 32.84 17.04 6.35
CA LYS A 246 32.00 15.89 6.00
C LYS A 246 30.73 15.90 6.83
N THR A 247 29.63 15.45 6.26
CA THR A 247 28.40 15.20 7.04
C THR A 247 28.37 13.74 7.47
N HIS A 248 28.27 13.48 8.76
CA HIS A 248 28.02 12.15 9.30
C HIS A 248 26.52 11.99 9.56
N TYR A 249 25.95 10.88 9.11
CA TYR A 249 24.53 10.61 9.24
C TYR A 249 24.27 9.57 10.34
N ILE A 250 23.31 9.86 11.21
CA ILE A 250 22.77 8.88 12.16
C ILE A 250 21.32 8.63 11.80
N ILE A 251 20.95 7.37 11.61
CA ILE A 251 19.62 6.94 11.21
C ILE A 251 19.04 6.06 12.32
N ASN A 252 18.05 6.60 13.00
CA ASN A 252 17.33 5.92 14.08
C ASN A 252 16.03 5.32 13.53
N PHE A 253 15.87 4.02 13.67
CA PHE A 253 14.61 3.32 13.43
C PHE A 253 13.99 2.94 14.78
N SER A 254 12.85 3.52 15.11
CA SER A 254 12.07 3.17 16.30
C SER A 254 10.77 2.55 15.86
N LEU A 255 10.68 1.22 15.78
CA LEU A 255 9.51 0.49 15.28
C LEU A 255 8.83 -0.31 16.39
N SER A 256 7.51 -0.35 16.36
CA SER A 256 6.67 -1.05 17.34
C SER A 256 6.91 -2.56 17.31
N ILE A 257 6.83 -3.19 18.48
CA ILE A 257 6.85 -4.66 18.63
C ILE A 257 5.66 -5.33 17.93
N ASP A 258 4.58 -4.60 17.65
CA ASP A 258 3.40 -5.09 16.92
C ASP A 258 3.71 -5.45 15.46
N ILE A 259 4.77 -4.88 14.88
CA ILE A 259 5.28 -5.26 13.56
C ILE A 259 6.19 -6.48 13.75
N ARG A 260 6.00 -7.56 12.99
CA ARG A 260 6.85 -8.76 13.08
C ARG A 260 8.32 -8.43 12.77
N GLU A 261 9.25 -9.17 13.36
CA GLU A 261 10.68 -8.92 13.22
C GLU A 261 11.14 -8.94 11.75
N GLU A 262 10.69 -9.91 10.96
CA GLU A 262 11.06 -10.00 9.55
C GLU A 262 10.53 -8.81 8.76
N GLU A 263 9.33 -8.33 9.09
CA GLU A 263 8.74 -7.15 8.46
C GLU A 263 9.49 -5.87 8.86
N ARG A 264 9.89 -5.72 10.14
CA ARG A 264 10.76 -4.61 10.58
C ARG A 264 12.10 -4.62 9.82
N ASN A 265 12.73 -5.78 9.68
CA ASN A 265 13.97 -5.92 8.93
C ASN A 265 13.79 -5.55 7.45
N GLN A 266 12.67 -5.94 6.83
CA GLN A 266 12.35 -5.54 5.46
C GLN A 266 12.12 -4.04 5.33
N ILE A 267 11.44 -3.40 6.28
CA ILE A 267 11.22 -1.94 6.31
C ILE A 267 12.58 -1.21 6.39
N MET A 268 13.44 -1.61 7.31
CA MET A 268 14.78 -1.02 7.46
C MET A 268 15.61 -1.19 6.19
N TYR A 269 15.57 -2.38 5.58
CA TYR A 269 16.24 -2.62 4.29
C TYR A 269 15.69 -1.72 3.18
N ASN A 270 14.37 -1.63 3.03
CA ASN A 270 13.74 -0.80 2.00
C ASN A 270 14.08 0.69 2.20
N LEU A 271 14.11 1.16 3.44
CA LEU A 271 14.52 2.52 3.77
C LEU A 271 15.98 2.77 3.46
N HIS A 272 16.86 1.84 3.81
CA HIS A 272 18.26 1.90 3.44
C HIS A 272 18.45 2.00 1.92
N GLN A 273 17.67 1.25 1.12
CA GLN A 273 17.76 1.29 -0.34
C GLN A 273 17.38 2.65 -0.96
N ILE A 274 16.50 3.41 -0.31
CA ILE A 274 16.04 4.73 -0.78
C ILE A 274 17.12 5.80 -0.63
N LEU A 275 18.02 5.66 0.35
CA LEU A 275 19.04 6.67 0.64
C LEU A 275 20.08 6.80 -0.49
N PRO A 276 20.67 7.99 -0.69
CA PRO A 276 21.83 8.16 -1.55
C PRO A 276 22.98 7.21 -1.16
N ASP A 277 23.71 6.69 -2.14
CA ASP A 277 24.79 5.71 -1.89
C ASP A 277 25.89 6.24 -0.96
N GLU A 278 26.15 7.54 -1.01
CA GLU A 278 27.08 8.25 -0.11
C GLU A 278 26.66 8.12 1.36
N ILE A 279 25.35 8.20 1.63
CA ILE A 279 24.80 8.04 2.98
C ILE A 279 24.78 6.57 3.37
N LYS A 280 24.44 5.67 2.43
CA LYS A 280 24.36 4.22 2.68
C LYS A 280 25.64 3.66 3.27
N ILE A 281 26.80 4.13 2.79
CA ILE A 281 28.12 3.60 3.16
C ILE A 281 28.55 4.07 4.56
N ASP A 282 28.28 5.33 4.91
CA ASP A 282 28.89 6.00 6.06
C ASP A 282 27.91 6.32 7.20
N ALA A 283 26.62 5.98 7.06
CA ALA A 283 25.62 6.21 8.10
C ALA A 283 25.74 5.22 9.26
N GLU A 284 25.55 5.72 10.48
CA GLU A 284 25.33 4.89 11.67
C GLU A 284 23.85 4.54 11.78
N TYR A 285 23.52 3.25 11.83
CA TYR A 285 22.15 2.78 12.01
C TYR A 285 21.90 2.37 13.46
N ARG A 286 20.86 2.95 14.06
CA ARG A 286 20.41 2.64 15.42
C ARG A 286 19.00 2.09 15.36
N VAL A 287 18.79 0.91 15.93
CA VAL A 287 17.51 0.21 15.86
C VAL A 287 16.95 0.05 17.27
N TYR A 288 15.74 0.54 17.46
CA TYR A 288 14.99 0.47 18.70
C TYR A 288 13.68 -0.28 18.44
N THR A 289 13.37 -1.24 19.32
CA THR A 289 12.06 -1.88 19.36
C THR A 289 11.26 -1.27 20.49
N VAL A 290 10.09 -0.74 20.18
CA VAL A 290 9.27 0.00 21.15
C VAL A 290 8.09 -0.86 21.58
N ASN A 291 8.01 -1.16 22.88
CA ASN A 291 7.01 -2.06 23.45
C ASN A 291 5.65 -1.40 23.67
N ASN A 292 5.63 -0.12 24.01
CA ASN A 292 4.42 0.64 24.23
C ASN A 292 4.72 2.12 23.94
N VAL A 293 3.79 2.82 23.29
CA VAL A 293 3.97 4.25 23.00
C VAL A 293 2.69 4.99 23.28
N ASP A 294 2.81 5.91 24.23
CA ASP A 294 1.76 6.86 24.59
C ASP A 294 2.13 8.23 24.02
N ILE A 295 1.21 8.83 23.27
CA ILE A 295 1.35 10.22 22.83
C ILE A 295 0.86 11.10 23.97
N VAL A 296 1.77 11.85 24.59
CA VAL A 296 1.43 12.82 25.64
C VAL A 296 1.33 14.20 25.01
N THR A 297 0.10 14.72 24.91
CA THR A 297 -0.14 16.10 24.48
C THR A 297 -0.24 17.00 25.70
N PHE A 298 0.67 17.96 25.82
CA PHE A 298 0.55 19.01 26.84
C PHE A 298 -0.32 20.14 26.28
N ASN A 299 -1.54 20.27 26.76
CA ASN A 299 -2.39 21.41 26.42
C ASN A 299 -1.81 22.67 27.07
N GLN A 300 -1.52 23.69 26.25
CA GLN A 300 -1.21 25.04 26.72
C GLN A 300 -2.49 25.84 26.92
#